data_AF-A0A7X8DM82-F1
#
_entry.id   AF-A0A7X8DM82-F1
#
_cell.length_a   1.000
_cell.length_b   1.000
_cell.length_c   1.000
_cell.angle_alpha   90.00
_cell.angle_beta   90.00
_cell.angle_gamma   90.00
#
_symmetry.space_group_name_H-M   'P 1'
#
loop_
_entity.id
_entity.type
_entity.pdbx_description
1 polymer ?
#
loop_
_entity_poly.entity_id
_entity_poly.type
_entity_poly.pdbx_seq_one_letter_code
_entity_poly.pdbx_strand_id
1 'polypeptide(L)'
;MKPYKILIFILSSFFLLAVLGFVFPSEGLKVGSVHLRFPSINEIVAVDDEAFLDVDKNIHEMQSKSDMQDVQTTIDSLRYYKNYVRSDVTRLHFPNANYKFFDRLFAVMELAKKGKPVHIMHYGDSQIEMDRISSIFRQRLQEEFGGIGAGIVPPIQTIPTFTISQSYSGDLQRFVVYGDTSQPRASHRRYGLLATFAQVYSNATISVGARSSRNAQEKAKSFQRLSVIIGNNQPNFTVVCRGQTKQIKQAKKGITLLTFDFAEPVSRTTITLNGMAEVYGISLSGKNGISVSNVPMRG
;
A
#
# COMPACT_ATOMS: atom_id res chain seq x y z
N MET A 1 -18.33 10.71 28.81
CA MET A 1 -19.47 11.59 28.42
C MET A 1 -20.66 10.72 28.07
N LYS A 2 -21.88 11.07 28.49
CA LYS A 2 -23.08 10.28 28.16
C LYS A 2 -23.45 10.47 26.67
N PRO A 3 -23.95 9.43 25.95
CA PRO A 3 -24.23 9.51 24.50
C PRO A 3 -25.09 10.70 24.07
N TYR A 4 -26.10 11.07 24.87
CA TYR A 4 -26.95 12.22 24.55
C TYR A 4 -26.20 13.55 24.56
N LYS A 5 -25.13 13.70 25.38
CA LYS A 5 -24.31 14.91 25.39
C LYS A 5 -23.48 15.04 24.12
N ILE A 6 -23.05 13.91 23.55
CA ILE A 6 -22.33 13.86 22.27
C ILE A 6 -23.30 14.22 21.14
N LEU A 7 -24.51 13.66 21.15
CA LEU A 7 -25.54 13.99 20.16
C LEU A 7 -25.90 15.49 20.19
N ILE A 8 -26.16 16.06 21.37
CA ILE A 8 -26.46 17.50 21.53
C ILE A 8 -25.28 18.34 21.04
N PHE A 9 -24.04 17.96 21.37
CA PHE A 9 -22.86 18.65 20.87
C PHE A 9 -22.79 18.64 19.34
N ILE A 10 -22.94 17.47 18.71
CA ILE A 10 -22.95 17.33 17.25
C ILE A 10 -24.05 18.18 16.61
N LEU A 11 -25.29 18.09 17.12
CA LEU A 11 -26.42 18.88 16.61
C LEU A 11 -26.19 20.39 16.79
N SER A 12 -25.62 20.81 17.91
CA SER A 12 -25.28 22.22 18.15
C SER A 12 -24.19 22.72 17.19
N SER A 13 -23.19 21.88 16.88
CA SER A 13 -22.16 22.21 15.89
C SER A 13 -22.74 22.33 14.49
N PHE A 14 -23.62 21.40 14.07
CA PHE A 14 -24.29 21.50 12.78
C PHE A 14 -25.20 22.72 12.68
N PHE A 15 -25.96 23.02 13.74
CA PHE A 15 -26.78 24.23 13.78
C PHE A 15 -25.92 25.50 13.65
N LEU A 16 -24.80 25.58 14.37
CA LEU A 16 -23.88 26.72 14.28
C LEU A 16 -23.30 26.87 12.87
N LEU A 17 -22.89 25.77 12.23
CA LEU A 17 -22.39 25.78 10.86
C LEU A 17 -23.46 26.18 9.85
N ALA A 18 -24.71 25.75 10.04
CA ALA A 18 -25.84 26.14 9.20
C ALA A 18 -26.15 27.64 9.32
N VAL A 19 -26.15 28.18 10.55
CA VAL A 19 -26.32 29.62 10.77
C VAL A 19 -25.17 30.41 10.14
N LEU A 20 -23.93 29.95 10.28
CA LEU A 20 -22.78 30.55 9.61
C LEU A 20 -22.95 30.51 8.09
N GLY A 21 -23.32 29.37 7.51
CA GLY A 21 -23.54 29.23 6.06
C GLY A 21 -24.71 30.05 5.50
N PHE A 22 -25.67 30.41 6.35
CA PHE A 22 -26.77 31.30 5.98
C PHE A 22 -26.38 32.79 6.04
N VAL A 23 -25.61 33.18 7.05
CA VAL A 23 -25.28 34.59 7.32
C VAL A 23 -24.02 35.05 6.57
N PHE A 24 -23.10 34.14 6.23
CA PHE A 24 -21.85 34.49 5.58
C PHE A 24 -22.08 34.91 4.13
N PRO A 25 -21.51 36.04 3.67
CA PRO A 25 -21.69 36.51 2.30
C PRO A 25 -21.04 35.56 1.30
N SER A 26 -21.73 35.28 0.18
CA SER A 26 -21.28 34.40 -0.90
C SER A 26 -19.93 34.81 -1.51
N GLU A 27 -19.69 36.12 -1.60
CA GLU A 27 -18.44 36.69 -2.12
C GLU A 27 -17.27 36.58 -1.13
N GLY A 28 -17.52 36.14 0.10
CA GLY A 28 -16.55 36.10 1.19
C GLY A 28 -16.28 37.47 1.83
N LEU A 29 -15.59 37.45 2.97
CA LEU A 29 -15.28 38.65 3.76
C LEU A 29 -13.77 38.92 3.67
N LYS A 30 -13.39 40.12 3.23
CA LYS A 30 -11.99 40.56 3.23
C LYS A 30 -11.68 41.25 4.55
N VAL A 31 -10.80 40.66 5.35
CA VAL A 31 -10.28 41.25 6.58
C VAL A 31 -8.77 41.46 6.40
N GLY A 32 -8.38 42.70 6.09
CA GLY A 32 -6.99 43.04 5.77
C GLY A 32 -6.52 42.31 4.50
N SER A 33 -5.43 41.53 4.60
CA SER A 33 -4.90 40.71 3.50
C SER A 33 -5.54 39.32 3.40
N VAL A 34 -6.43 38.94 4.33
CA VAL A 34 -7.04 37.61 4.39
C VAL A 34 -8.44 37.66 3.79
N HIS A 35 -8.71 36.74 2.86
CA HIS A 35 -10.02 36.57 2.27
C HIS A 35 -10.68 35.32 2.87
N LEU A 36 -11.63 35.54 3.79
CA LEU A 36 -12.39 34.48 4.42
C LEU A 36 -13.56 34.10 3.51
N ARG A 37 -13.75 32.81 3.25
CA ARG A 37 -14.89 32.28 2.51
C ARG A 37 -15.54 31.18 3.33
N PHE A 38 -16.85 31.12 3.28
CA PHE A 38 -17.63 30.05 3.90
C PHE A 38 -18.61 29.50 2.86
N PRO A 39 -18.73 28.18 2.70
CA PRO A 39 -19.62 27.60 1.70
C PRO A 39 -21.08 27.99 1.98
N SER A 40 -21.79 28.43 0.94
CA SER A 40 -23.21 28.77 1.08
C SER A 40 -24.06 27.50 1.17
N ILE A 41 -25.22 27.59 1.83
CA ILE A 41 -26.16 26.45 1.92
C ILE A 41 -26.53 25.92 0.53
N ASN A 42 -26.65 26.81 -0.46
CA ASN A 42 -26.99 26.43 -1.82
C ASN A 42 -25.87 25.65 -2.52
N GLU A 43 -24.59 25.93 -2.26
CA GLU A 43 -23.47 25.14 -2.80
C GLU A 43 -23.33 23.77 -2.13
N ILE A 44 -23.77 23.63 -0.88
CA ILE A 44 -23.76 22.35 -0.15
C ILE A 44 -24.94 21.46 -0.58
N VAL A 45 -26.09 22.07 -0.88
CA VAL A 45 -27.34 21.39 -1.22
C VAL A 45 -27.52 21.19 -2.73
N ALA A 46 -26.89 22.03 -3.56
CA ALA A 46 -26.75 21.79 -4.99
C ALA A 46 -25.79 20.62 -5.21
N VAL A 47 -26.36 19.42 -5.11
CA VAL A 47 -25.81 18.26 -5.78
C VAL A 47 -25.93 18.56 -7.27
N ASP A 48 -24.81 18.87 -7.92
CA ASP A 48 -24.77 18.82 -9.38
C ASP A 48 -25.34 17.46 -9.81
N ASP A 49 -26.21 17.47 -10.83
CA ASP A 49 -26.70 16.26 -11.52
C ASP A 49 -25.54 15.55 -12.27
N GLU A 50 -24.37 15.39 -11.64
CA GLU A 50 -23.42 14.36 -12.02
C GLU A 50 -24.13 13.03 -11.74
N ALA A 51 -24.51 12.35 -12.83
CA ALA A 51 -25.17 11.05 -12.87
C ALA A 51 -24.93 10.27 -11.58
N PHE A 52 -25.91 10.33 -10.66
CA PHE A 52 -25.84 9.72 -9.36
C PHE A 52 -25.64 8.22 -9.60
N LEU A 53 -24.37 7.78 -9.59
CA LEU A 53 -24.04 6.37 -9.55
C LEU A 53 -24.69 5.90 -8.28
N ASP A 54 -25.75 5.10 -8.41
CA ASP A 54 -26.51 4.57 -7.29
C ASP A 54 -25.58 3.65 -6.48
N VAL A 55 -24.80 4.26 -5.59
CA VAL A 55 -23.76 3.61 -4.80
C VAL A 55 -24.41 2.53 -3.94
N ASP A 56 -25.65 2.75 -3.48
CA ASP A 56 -26.39 1.80 -2.67
C ASP A 56 -26.82 0.56 -3.47
N LYS A 57 -27.30 0.74 -4.71
CA LYS A 57 -27.58 -0.39 -5.61
C LYS A 57 -26.31 -1.18 -5.93
N ASN A 58 -25.20 -0.50 -6.19
CA ASN A 58 -23.92 -1.14 -6.49
C ASN A 58 -23.33 -1.86 -5.26
N ILE A 59 -23.46 -1.28 -4.06
CA ILE A 59 -23.05 -1.92 -2.80
C ILE A 59 -23.94 -3.12 -2.50
N HIS A 60 -25.26 -3.05 -2.70
CA HIS A 60 -26.16 -4.20 -2.54
C HIS A 60 -25.84 -5.33 -3.54
N GLU A 61 -25.51 -5.01 -4.80
CA GLU A 61 -25.04 -5.99 -5.77
C GLU A 61 -23.67 -6.58 -5.40
N MET A 62 -22.76 -5.80 -4.81
CA MET A 62 -21.46 -6.30 -4.34
C MET A 62 -21.59 -7.17 -3.07
N GLN A 63 -22.48 -6.81 -2.16
CA GLN A 63 -22.76 -7.56 -0.93
C GLN A 63 -23.44 -8.90 -1.25
N SER A 64 -24.45 -8.91 -2.14
CA SER A 64 -25.09 -10.16 -2.59
C SER A 64 -24.15 -11.10 -3.38
N LYS A 65 -23.11 -10.55 -4.03
CA LYS A 65 -22.06 -11.34 -4.70
C LYS A 65 -21.01 -11.91 -3.74
N SER A 66 -20.82 -11.30 -2.57
CA SER A 66 -19.88 -11.80 -1.54
C SER A 66 -20.37 -13.10 -0.90
N ASP A 67 -21.68 -13.35 -0.95
CA ASP A 67 -22.34 -14.58 -0.47
C ASP A 67 -22.31 -15.73 -1.49
N MET A 68 -21.87 -15.51 -2.74
CA MET A 68 -21.71 -16.56 -3.75
C MET A 68 -20.37 -17.30 -3.58
N GLN A 69 -20.23 -18.03 -2.46
CA GLN A 69 -19.27 -19.13 -2.35
C GLN A 69 -19.69 -20.40 -3.14
N ASP A 70 -20.88 -20.40 -3.73
CA ASP A 70 -21.53 -21.59 -4.31
C ASP A 70 -21.68 -21.54 -5.85
N VAL A 71 -20.62 -21.21 -6.59
CA VAL A 71 -20.62 -21.53 -8.03
C VAL A 71 -20.23 -23.00 -8.20
N GLN A 72 -21.21 -23.89 -8.01
CA GLN A 72 -21.02 -25.35 -7.88
C GLN A 72 -20.64 -26.06 -9.20
N THR A 73 -20.64 -25.38 -10.36
CA THR A 73 -20.20 -25.97 -11.64
C THR A 73 -19.39 -25.00 -12.51
N THR A 74 -18.41 -25.52 -13.28
CA THR A 74 -17.52 -24.75 -14.17
C THR A 74 -18.26 -23.98 -15.28
N ILE A 75 -19.40 -24.50 -15.76
CA ILE A 75 -20.21 -23.87 -16.80
C ILE A 75 -20.88 -22.60 -16.25
N ASP A 76 -21.37 -22.66 -15.02
CA ASP A 76 -22.00 -21.52 -14.36
C ASP A 76 -20.98 -20.42 -14.05
N SER A 77 -19.75 -20.80 -13.66
CA SER A 77 -18.64 -19.85 -13.47
C SER A 77 -18.29 -19.11 -14.75
N LEU A 78 -18.18 -19.82 -15.89
CA LEU A 78 -17.86 -19.21 -17.18
C LEU A 78 -18.94 -18.21 -17.62
N ARG A 79 -20.22 -18.56 -17.44
CA ARG A 79 -21.33 -17.65 -17.75
C ARG A 79 -21.30 -16.43 -16.84
N TYR A 80 -21.09 -16.63 -15.53
CA TYR A 80 -20.95 -15.55 -14.57
C TYR A 80 -19.81 -14.58 -14.95
N TYR A 81 -18.60 -15.08 -15.17
CA TYR A 81 -17.45 -14.22 -15.52
C TYR A 81 -17.63 -13.51 -16.86
N LYS A 82 -18.26 -14.16 -17.83
CA LYS A 82 -18.61 -13.52 -19.11
C LYS A 82 -19.60 -12.38 -18.93
N ASN A 83 -20.60 -12.54 -18.05
CA ASN A 83 -21.53 -11.47 -17.71
C ASN A 83 -20.83 -10.36 -16.93
N TYR A 84 -20.01 -10.71 -15.94
CA TYR A 84 -19.19 -9.75 -15.18
C TYR A 84 -18.37 -8.84 -16.10
N VAL A 85 -17.58 -9.43 -17.01
CA VAL A 85 -16.73 -8.69 -17.94
C VAL A 85 -17.51 -7.81 -18.93
N ARG A 86 -18.79 -8.12 -19.20
CA ARG A 86 -19.59 -7.43 -20.22
C ARG A 86 -20.49 -6.35 -19.65
N SER A 87 -21.13 -6.60 -18.52
CA SER A 87 -22.25 -5.79 -18.03
C SER A 87 -22.11 -5.30 -16.60
N ASP A 88 -21.14 -5.80 -15.83
CA ASP A 88 -20.99 -5.36 -14.44
C ASP A 88 -20.45 -3.92 -14.37
N VAL A 89 -20.97 -3.15 -13.43
CA VAL A 89 -20.53 -1.77 -13.14
C VAL A 89 -19.10 -1.72 -12.59
N THR A 90 -18.68 -2.79 -11.91
CA THR A 90 -17.33 -2.97 -11.35
C THR A 90 -16.42 -3.80 -12.27
N ARG A 91 -16.82 -4.02 -13.53
CA ARG A 91 -16.06 -4.83 -14.48
C ARG A 91 -14.67 -4.25 -14.73
N LEU A 92 -13.74 -5.15 -15.07
CA LEU A 92 -12.46 -4.73 -15.63
C LEU A 92 -12.68 -4.14 -17.04
N HIS A 93 -12.18 -2.92 -17.25
CA HIS A 93 -12.18 -2.29 -18.57
C HIS A 93 -10.94 -2.74 -19.35
N PHE A 94 -11.17 -3.50 -20.41
CA PHE A 94 -10.10 -4.03 -21.26
C PHE A 94 -9.81 -3.06 -22.42
N PRO A 95 -8.53 -2.79 -22.74
CA PRO A 95 -8.17 -2.06 -23.94
C PRO A 95 -8.78 -2.71 -25.19
N ASN A 96 -9.44 -1.90 -26.02
CA ASN A 96 -10.16 -2.34 -27.22
C ASN A 96 -11.20 -3.46 -26.96
N ALA A 97 -11.77 -3.53 -25.75
CA ALA A 97 -12.65 -4.60 -25.30
C ALA A 97 -12.06 -6.02 -25.45
N ASN A 98 -10.73 -6.13 -25.49
CA ASN A 98 -10.05 -7.40 -25.65
C ASN A 98 -9.89 -8.11 -24.30
N TYR A 99 -10.79 -9.04 -24.00
CA TYR A 99 -10.74 -9.83 -22.76
C TYR A 99 -9.45 -10.66 -22.59
N LYS A 100 -8.71 -10.90 -23.68
CA LYS A 100 -7.40 -11.59 -23.67
C LYS A 100 -6.22 -10.68 -23.37
N PHE A 101 -6.45 -9.40 -23.10
CA PHE A 101 -5.39 -8.41 -22.92
C PHE A 101 -4.36 -8.83 -21.84
N PHE A 102 -4.82 -9.47 -20.77
CA PHE A 102 -3.97 -9.92 -19.68
C PHE A 102 -3.45 -11.37 -19.83
N ASP A 103 -3.80 -12.11 -20.88
CA ASP A 103 -3.41 -13.52 -21.05
C ASP A 103 -1.88 -13.69 -20.95
N ARG A 104 -1.12 -12.77 -21.56
CA ARG A 104 0.35 -12.80 -21.48
C ARG A 104 0.87 -12.57 -20.06
N LEU A 105 0.23 -11.68 -19.30
CA LEU A 105 0.56 -11.44 -17.91
C LEU A 105 0.26 -12.67 -17.05
N PHE A 106 -0.92 -13.28 -17.24
CA PHE A 106 -1.29 -14.52 -16.55
C PHE A 106 -0.33 -15.67 -16.86
N ALA A 107 0.08 -15.83 -18.12
CA ALA A 107 1.09 -16.82 -18.50
C ALA A 107 2.43 -16.59 -17.78
N VAL A 108 2.89 -15.34 -17.67
CA VAL A 108 4.11 -15.00 -16.92
C VAL A 108 3.96 -15.31 -15.42
N MET A 109 2.80 -15.05 -14.84
CA MET A 109 2.51 -15.36 -13.44
C MET A 109 2.43 -16.88 -13.18
N GLU A 110 1.88 -17.65 -14.12
CA GLU A 110 1.85 -19.12 -14.01
C GLU A 110 3.27 -19.71 -14.04
N LEU A 111 4.12 -19.21 -14.93
CA LEU A 111 5.54 -19.60 -14.97
C LEU A 111 6.28 -19.21 -13.69
N ALA A 112 5.85 -18.15 -13.00
CA ALA A 112 6.48 -17.70 -11.76
C ALA A 112 6.37 -18.74 -10.63
N LYS A 113 5.34 -19.62 -10.62
CA LYS A 113 5.15 -20.68 -9.60
C LYS A 113 6.42 -21.48 -9.32
N LYS A 114 7.16 -21.82 -10.38
CA LYS A 114 8.41 -22.60 -10.31
C LYS A 114 9.63 -21.83 -10.85
N GLY A 115 9.41 -20.63 -11.37
CA GLY A 115 10.41 -19.83 -12.05
C GLY A 115 10.85 -18.60 -11.26
N LYS A 116 11.23 -17.56 -12.00
CA LYS A 116 11.61 -16.26 -11.43
C LYS A 116 10.38 -15.61 -10.78
N PRO A 117 10.51 -15.03 -9.57
CA PRO A 117 9.44 -14.28 -8.96
C PRO A 117 8.96 -13.13 -9.84
N VAL A 118 7.66 -12.87 -9.79
CA VAL A 118 7.04 -11.69 -10.39
C VAL A 118 6.70 -10.71 -9.27
N HIS A 119 7.23 -9.49 -9.37
CA HIS A 119 6.95 -8.41 -8.43
C HIS A 119 5.92 -7.46 -9.04
N ILE A 120 4.82 -7.25 -8.31
CA ILE A 120 3.74 -6.33 -8.66
C ILE A 120 3.78 -5.17 -7.67
N MET A 121 3.73 -3.95 -8.17
CA MET A 121 3.67 -2.73 -7.36
C MET A 121 2.26 -2.15 -7.46
N HIS A 122 1.56 -2.03 -6.34
CA HIS A 122 0.24 -1.42 -6.28
C HIS A 122 0.38 -0.01 -5.68
N TYR A 123 0.34 0.99 -6.56
CA TYR A 123 0.36 2.41 -6.21
C TYR A 123 -1.06 2.92 -6.09
N GLY A 124 -1.30 3.81 -5.13
CA GLY A 124 -2.60 4.42 -4.91
C GLY A 124 -2.55 5.39 -3.76
N ASP A 125 -3.71 5.88 -3.37
CA ASP A 125 -3.88 6.93 -2.37
C ASP A 125 -4.13 6.38 -0.96
N SER A 126 -4.88 7.15 -0.14
CA SER A 126 -5.27 6.77 1.21
C SER A 126 -6.15 5.51 1.30
N GLN A 127 -6.80 5.09 0.20
CA GLN A 127 -7.68 3.92 0.20
C GLN A 127 -6.91 2.61 0.39
N ILE A 128 -5.70 2.51 -0.19
CA ILE A 128 -4.86 1.32 -0.06
C ILE A 128 -3.97 1.35 1.20
N GLU A 129 -4.09 2.38 2.04
CA GLU A 129 -3.40 2.43 3.33
C GLU A 129 -3.78 1.29 4.26
N MET A 130 -2.88 1.04 5.21
CA MET A 130 -2.93 -0.08 6.14
C MET A 130 -2.97 -1.45 5.44
N ASP A 131 -2.76 -1.48 4.11
CA ASP A 131 -2.83 -2.67 3.27
C ASP A 131 -4.26 -3.24 3.10
N ARG A 132 -5.29 -2.39 3.25
CA ARG A 132 -6.72 -2.82 3.25
C ARG A 132 -7.14 -3.58 1.99
N ILE A 133 -6.81 -3.03 0.82
CA ILE A 133 -7.16 -3.64 -0.48
C ILE A 133 -6.03 -4.54 -0.98
N SER A 134 -4.80 -4.01 -0.91
CA SER A 134 -3.58 -4.68 -1.40
C SER A 134 -3.33 -6.04 -0.73
N SER A 135 -3.70 -6.23 0.54
CA SER A 135 -3.55 -7.52 1.22
C SER A 135 -4.44 -8.61 0.61
N ILE A 136 -5.71 -8.30 0.34
CA ILE A 136 -6.67 -9.25 -0.26
C ILE A 136 -6.22 -9.60 -1.67
N PHE A 137 -5.87 -8.59 -2.46
CA PHE A 137 -5.37 -8.78 -3.82
C PHE A 137 -4.09 -9.65 -3.85
N ARG A 138 -3.15 -9.37 -2.94
CA ARG A 138 -1.93 -10.17 -2.76
C ARG A 138 -2.24 -11.62 -2.42
N GLN A 139 -3.11 -11.86 -1.44
CA GLN A 139 -3.49 -13.20 -1.01
C GLN A 139 -4.01 -14.02 -2.18
N ARG A 140 -4.98 -13.48 -2.95
CA ARG A 140 -5.59 -14.17 -4.08
C ARG A 140 -4.57 -14.53 -5.17
N LEU A 141 -3.69 -13.59 -5.52
CA LEU A 141 -2.64 -13.85 -6.50
C LEU A 141 -1.62 -14.89 -6.01
N GLN A 142 -1.29 -14.88 -4.72
CA GLN A 142 -0.35 -15.85 -4.14
C GLN A 142 -0.96 -17.24 -3.93
N GLU A 143 -2.27 -17.33 -3.73
CA GLU A 143 -3.01 -18.59 -3.76
C GLU A 143 -3.02 -19.19 -5.18
N GLU A 144 -3.35 -18.37 -6.17
CA GLU A 144 -3.49 -18.82 -7.56
C GLU A 144 -2.14 -19.12 -8.22
N PHE A 145 -1.20 -18.19 -8.13
CA PHE A 145 0.08 -18.21 -8.85
C PHE A 145 1.30 -18.53 -7.97
N GLY A 146 1.05 -18.98 -6.74
CA GLY A 146 2.09 -19.25 -5.76
C GLY A 146 2.79 -17.99 -5.26
N GLY A 147 3.71 -18.16 -4.32
CA GLY A 147 4.39 -17.07 -3.63
C GLY A 147 3.87 -16.85 -2.22
N ILE A 148 4.66 -16.13 -1.44
CA ILE A 148 4.40 -15.78 -0.04
C ILE A 148 5.08 -14.44 0.28
N GLY A 149 4.76 -13.89 1.44
CA GLY A 149 5.34 -12.66 1.97
C GLY A 149 4.58 -11.40 1.53
N ALA A 150 4.93 -10.27 2.15
CA ALA A 150 4.23 -9.00 1.98
C ALA A 150 4.78 -8.13 0.83
N GLY A 151 5.81 -8.60 0.13
CA GLY A 151 6.50 -7.83 -0.89
C GLY A 151 7.46 -6.80 -0.32
N ILE A 152 7.64 -5.68 -1.03
CA ILE A 152 8.60 -4.64 -0.67
C ILE A 152 7.93 -3.64 0.28
N VAL A 153 8.53 -3.46 1.46
CA VAL A 153 8.12 -2.48 2.46
C VAL A 153 9.17 -1.40 2.64
N PRO A 154 8.79 -0.17 3.03
CA PRO A 154 9.76 0.87 3.33
C PRO A 154 10.64 0.47 4.52
N PRO A 155 11.89 0.94 4.60
CA PRO A 155 12.78 0.61 5.72
C PRO A 155 12.28 1.23 7.03
N ILE A 156 11.61 2.39 6.94
CA ILE A 156 10.91 3.04 8.04
C ILE A 156 9.46 3.26 7.60
N GLN A 157 8.54 2.55 8.23
CA GLN A 157 7.12 2.59 7.96
C GLN A 157 6.41 3.42 9.02
N THR A 158 5.84 4.57 8.60
CA THR A 158 5.13 5.49 9.51
C THR A 158 3.66 5.13 9.68
N ILE A 159 3.06 4.48 8.68
CA ILE A 159 1.66 4.06 8.69
C ILE A 159 1.60 2.58 9.06
N PRO A 160 0.96 2.19 10.17
CA PRO A 160 0.82 0.79 10.53
C PRO A 160 0.03 0.02 9.45
N THR A 161 0.40 -1.23 9.20
CA THR A 161 -0.30 -2.11 8.24
C THR A 161 -0.86 -3.33 8.96
N PHE A 162 -1.95 -3.93 8.47
CA PHE A 162 -2.44 -5.18 9.07
C PHE A 162 -1.53 -6.38 8.81
N THR A 163 -0.64 -6.26 7.81
CA THR A 163 0.20 -7.35 7.29
C THR A 163 1.56 -7.44 7.97
N ILE A 164 2.26 -6.31 8.15
CA ILE A 164 3.65 -6.28 8.64
C ILE A 164 3.76 -5.49 9.95
N SER A 165 4.54 -6.03 10.87
CA SER A 165 5.13 -5.36 12.02
C SER A 165 6.56 -4.95 11.68
N GLN A 166 6.91 -3.70 11.97
CA GLN A 166 8.26 -3.20 11.80
C GLN A 166 8.64 -2.34 13.02
N SER A 167 9.90 -2.44 13.41
CA SER A 167 10.55 -1.50 14.32
C SER A 167 11.98 -1.26 13.85
N TYR A 168 12.56 -0.14 14.26
CA TYR A 168 13.94 0.20 13.94
C TYR A 168 14.61 0.90 15.13
N SER A 169 15.94 0.87 15.14
CA SER A 169 16.76 1.61 16.10
C SER A 169 18.11 1.98 15.48
N GLY A 170 18.80 2.93 16.10
CA GLY A 170 20.11 3.40 15.66
C GLY A 170 20.03 4.59 14.72
N ASP A 171 21.08 4.77 13.94
CA ASP A 171 21.39 5.99 13.21
C ASP A 171 20.89 5.93 11.75
N LEU A 172 19.57 6.05 11.61
CA LEU A 172 18.88 6.09 10.33
C LEU A 172 17.75 7.12 10.30
N GLN A 173 17.54 7.74 9.14
CA GLN A 173 16.51 8.77 8.94
C GLN A 173 15.71 8.51 7.67
N ARG A 174 14.39 8.66 7.76
CA ARG A 174 13.48 8.54 6.62
C ARG A 174 13.45 9.83 5.79
N PHE A 175 13.44 9.66 4.48
CA PHE A 175 13.11 10.69 3.50
C PHE A 175 11.95 10.20 2.61
N VAL A 176 10.99 11.07 2.31
CA VAL A 176 9.78 10.74 1.52
C VAL A 176 9.41 11.90 0.60
N VAL A 177 8.87 11.64 -0.59
CA VAL A 177 8.53 12.70 -1.57
C VAL A 177 7.06 13.11 -1.60
N TYR A 178 6.21 12.45 -0.82
CA TYR A 178 4.77 12.69 -0.77
C TYR A 178 4.30 12.87 0.69
N GLY A 179 3.04 13.30 0.85
CA GLY A 179 2.45 13.62 2.15
C GLY A 179 3.03 14.90 2.76
N ASP A 180 2.90 15.00 4.09
CA ASP A 180 3.24 16.18 4.89
C ASP A 180 4.61 16.79 4.53
N THR A 181 4.62 18.11 4.37
CA THR A 181 5.80 18.92 4.05
C THR A 181 6.78 19.03 5.22
N SER A 182 6.33 18.72 6.44
CA SER A 182 7.20 18.63 7.63
C SER A 182 8.21 17.47 7.54
N GLN A 183 7.94 16.47 6.69
CA GLN A 183 8.81 15.31 6.53
C GLN A 183 10.08 15.69 5.73
N PRO A 184 11.27 15.20 6.11
CA PRO A 184 12.52 15.51 5.42
C PRO A 184 12.47 15.17 3.93
N ARG A 185 12.86 16.14 3.09
CA ARG A 185 13.01 15.98 1.64
C ARG A 185 14.48 15.97 1.25
N ALA A 186 14.89 14.93 0.54
CA ALA A 186 16.22 14.82 0.00
C ALA A 186 16.39 15.73 -1.22
N SER A 187 17.47 16.51 -1.26
CA SER A 187 17.78 17.45 -2.35
C SER A 187 17.98 16.75 -3.71
N HIS A 188 18.53 15.54 -3.69
CA HIS A 188 18.85 14.77 -4.89
C HIS A 188 17.66 14.01 -5.52
N ARG A 189 16.47 14.03 -4.89
CA ARG A 189 15.23 13.42 -5.40
C ARG A 189 15.29 11.93 -5.80
N ARG A 190 16.25 11.17 -5.27
CA ARG A 190 16.35 9.72 -5.50
C ARG A 190 15.53 8.99 -4.44
N TYR A 191 14.24 8.79 -4.70
CA TYR A 191 13.34 8.16 -3.72
C TYR A 191 13.01 6.70 -4.01
N GLY A 192 13.42 6.19 -5.19
CA GLY A 192 13.21 4.80 -5.60
C GLY A 192 11.74 4.40 -5.73
N LEU A 193 11.51 3.09 -5.75
CA LEU A 193 10.23 2.46 -6.08
C LEU A 193 9.10 2.83 -5.11
N LEU A 194 9.43 3.04 -3.84
CA LEU A 194 8.44 3.34 -2.79
C LEU A 194 8.22 4.84 -2.62
N ALA A 195 8.93 5.67 -3.39
CA ALA A 195 8.98 7.12 -3.23
C ALA A 195 9.38 7.56 -1.79
N THR A 196 10.13 6.69 -1.11
CA THR A 196 10.75 6.89 0.20
C THR A 196 12.00 6.01 0.32
N PHE A 197 12.96 6.47 1.10
CA PHE A 197 14.14 5.70 1.49
C PHE A 197 14.55 6.04 2.93
N ALA A 198 15.43 5.23 3.51
CA ALA A 198 16.11 5.54 4.75
C ALA A 198 17.60 5.79 4.48
N GLN A 199 18.11 6.95 4.90
CA GLN A 199 19.54 7.19 4.99
C GLN A 199 20.06 6.50 6.25
N VAL A 200 21.04 5.62 6.11
CA VAL A 200 21.81 5.06 7.22
C VAL A 200 23.11 5.85 7.31
N TYR A 201 23.44 6.35 8.49
CA TYR A 201 24.65 7.15 8.70
C TYR A 201 25.78 6.33 9.34
N SER A 202 25.46 5.45 10.29
CA SER A 202 26.45 4.61 10.97
C SER A 202 25.97 3.17 11.21
N ASN A 203 25.34 2.89 12.35
CA ASN A 203 24.79 1.58 12.70
C ASN A 203 23.30 1.70 12.94
N ALA A 204 22.52 0.82 12.30
CA ALA A 204 21.08 0.76 12.47
C ALA A 204 20.59 -0.69 12.49
N THR A 205 19.49 -0.94 13.17
CA THR A 205 18.77 -2.22 13.08
C THR A 205 17.35 -1.99 12.61
N ILE A 206 16.84 -2.91 11.80
CA ILE A 206 15.45 -2.93 11.38
C ILE A 206 14.91 -4.33 11.60
N SER A 207 13.93 -4.44 12.49
CA SER A 207 13.19 -5.67 12.72
C SER A 207 11.91 -5.66 11.90
N VAL A 208 11.68 -6.71 11.13
CA VAL A 208 10.53 -6.86 10.25
C VAL A 208 9.91 -8.23 10.44
N GLY A 209 8.59 -8.30 10.43
CA GLY A 209 7.90 -9.58 10.47
C GLY A 209 6.42 -9.43 10.17
N ALA A 210 5.76 -10.55 9.90
CA ALA A 210 4.33 -10.57 9.77
C ALA A 210 3.63 -10.25 11.10
N ARG A 211 2.51 -9.54 11.02
CA ARG A 211 1.61 -9.37 12.16
C ARG A 211 0.82 -10.65 12.36
N SER A 212 0.74 -11.11 13.62
CA SER A 212 -0.09 -12.24 14.04
C SER A 212 -1.56 -11.84 14.27
N SER A 213 -2.10 -10.92 13.46
CA SER A 213 -3.49 -10.47 13.60
C SER A 213 -4.43 -11.33 12.78
N ARG A 214 -5.70 -11.46 13.19
CA ARG A 214 -6.74 -12.14 12.41
C ARG A 214 -6.96 -11.50 11.03
N ASN A 215 -6.62 -10.23 10.88
CA ASN A 215 -6.78 -9.47 9.64
C ASN A 215 -5.57 -9.63 8.70
N ALA A 216 -4.49 -10.30 9.14
CA ALA A 216 -3.34 -10.59 8.29
C ALA A 216 -3.62 -11.83 7.45
N GLN A 217 -3.42 -11.70 6.13
CA GLN A 217 -3.65 -12.78 5.17
C GLN A 217 -2.59 -13.88 5.30
N GLU A 218 -2.99 -15.14 5.17
CA GLU A 218 -2.14 -16.31 5.46
C GLU A 218 -0.84 -16.33 4.65
N LYS A 219 -0.88 -16.01 3.35
CA LYS A 219 0.31 -16.04 2.48
C LYS A 219 1.33 -14.96 2.87
N ALA A 220 0.91 -13.89 3.54
CA ALA A 220 1.79 -12.84 4.00
C ALA A 220 2.34 -13.07 5.42
N LYS A 221 1.93 -14.14 6.12
CA LYS A 221 2.40 -14.46 7.48
C LYS A 221 3.82 -15.01 7.57
N SER A 222 4.39 -15.40 6.43
CA SER A 222 5.75 -15.89 6.34
C SER A 222 6.42 -15.46 5.04
N PHE A 223 7.75 -15.49 5.03
CA PHE A 223 8.58 -15.24 3.86
C PHE A 223 9.80 -16.16 3.91
N GLN A 224 10.35 -16.51 2.75
CA GLN A 224 11.50 -17.41 2.63
C GLN A 224 12.74 -16.70 2.09
N ARG A 225 12.58 -15.47 1.60
CA ARG A 225 13.63 -14.62 1.04
C ARG A 225 13.47 -13.21 1.58
N LEU A 226 14.53 -12.66 2.15
CA LEU A 226 14.64 -11.25 2.49
C LEU A 226 15.62 -10.58 1.53
N SER A 227 15.25 -9.47 0.91
CA SER A 227 16.21 -8.69 0.12
C SER A 227 16.24 -7.23 0.54
N VAL A 228 17.44 -6.69 0.77
CA VAL A 228 17.63 -5.27 1.10
C VAL A 228 18.05 -4.54 -0.16
N ILE A 229 17.26 -3.54 -0.55
CA ILE A 229 17.49 -2.71 -1.73
C ILE A 229 18.33 -1.51 -1.28
N ILE A 230 19.59 -1.48 -1.69
CA ILE A 230 20.58 -0.49 -1.24
C ILE A 230 20.99 0.37 -2.43
N GLY A 231 21.25 1.65 -2.22
CA GLY A 231 21.92 2.51 -3.18
C GLY A 231 22.83 3.52 -2.48
N ASN A 232 23.66 4.20 -3.27
CA ASN A 232 24.55 5.26 -2.79
C ASN A 232 25.34 4.89 -1.53
N ASN A 233 25.87 3.65 -1.48
CA ASN A 233 26.62 3.16 -0.33
C ASN A 233 28.08 3.63 -0.36
N GLN A 234 28.66 3.81 0.82
CA GLN A 234 30.09 3.97 1.03
C GLN A 234 30.80 2.59 1.04
N PRO A 235 32.14 2.55 0.94
CA PRO A 235 32.90 1.31 1.02
C PRO A 235 32.61 0.55 2.31
N ASN A 236 32.75 -0.77 2.25
CA ASN A 236 32.58 -1.69 3.37
C ASN A 236 31.21 -1.67 4.06
N PHE A 237 30.15 -1.19 3.40
CA PHE A 237 28.78 -1.30 3.93
C PHE A 237 28.40 -2.78 4.11
N THR A 238 27.83 -3.14 5.26
CA THR A 238 27.41 -4.51 5.56
C THR A 238 25.95 -4.59 5.99
N VAL A 239 25.34 -5.73 5.65
CA VAL A 239 24.05 -6.15 6.17
C VAL A 239 24.23 -7.52 6.81
N VAL A 240 23.85 -7.62 8.08
CA VAL A 240 23.84 -8.87 8.84
C VAL A 240 22.39 -9.31 9.04
N CYS A 241 22.08 -10.56 8.73
CA CYS A 241 20.77 -11.15 8.94
C CYS A 241 20.93 -12.61 9.36
N ARG A 242 20.37 -12.99 10.51
CA ARG A 242 20.42 -14.36 11.06
C ARG A 242 21.84 -14.98 11.06
N GLY A 243 22.85 -14.21 11.44
CA GLY A 243 24.26 -14.65 11.47
C GLY A 243 24.97 -14.67 10.12
N GLN A 244 24.28 -14.44 9.01
CA GLN A 244 24.90 -14.25 7.70
C GLN A 244 25.24 -12.77 7.49
N THR A 245 26.48 -12.48 7.11
CA THR A 245 26.94 -11.14 6.73
C THR A 245 27.11 -11.04 5.23
N LYS A 246 26.54 -10.01 4.61
CA LYS A 246 26.81 -9.61 3.22
C LYS A 246 27.41 -8.22 3.19
N GLN A 247 28.47 -8.05 2.41
CA GLN A 247 29.26 -6.82 2.33
C GLN A 247 29.29 -6.26 0.92
N ILE A 248 29.20 -4.94 0.80
CA ILE A 248 29.52 -4.18 -0.41
C ILE A 248 30.87 -3.52 -0.17
N LYS A 249 31.94 -4.05 -0.79
CA LYS A 249 33.32 -3.62 -0.53
C LYS A 249 33.60 -2.20 -1.02
N GLN A 250 33.08 -1.84 -2.19
CA GLN A 250 33.33 -0.55 -2.84
C GLN A 250 32.12 0.38 -2.73
N ALA A 251 32.38 1.68 -2.79
CA ALA A 251 31.32 2.68 -2.93
C ALA A 251 30.56 2.46 -4.24
N LYS A 252 29.24 2.61 -4.22
CA LYS A 252 28.41 2.45 -5.43
C LYS A 252 27.23 3.41 -5.40
N LYS A 253 27.08 4.19 -6.48
CA LYS A 253 25.96 5.15 -6.67
C LYS A 253 24.66 4.48 -7.16
N GLY A 254 24.77 3.31 -7.79
CA GLY A 254 23.61 2.56 -8.30
C GLY A 254 22.98 1.62 -7.26
N ILE A 255 21.91 0.94 -7.68
CA ILE A 255 21.21 -0.03 -6.83
C ILE A 255 22.01 -1.33 -6.71
N THR A 256 21.99 -1.90 -5.51
CA THR A 256 22.48 -3.24 -5.17
C THR A 256 21.42 -3.96 -4.34
N LEU A 257 21.18 -5.21 -4.68
CA LEU A 257 20.31 -6.08 -3.90
C LEU A 257 21.16 -7.05 -3.07
N LEU A 258 20.99 -7.04 -1.76
CA LEU A 258 21.54 -8.07 -0.88
C LEU A 258 20.43 -8.99 -0.43
N THR A 259 20.43 -10.22 -0.96
CA THR A 259 19.38 -11.22 -0.74
C THR A 259 19.81 -12.29 0.25
N PHE A 260 18.99 -12.60 1.23
CA PHE A 260 19.16 -13.65 2.23
C PHE A 260 18.04 -14.68 2.04
N ASP A 261 18.43 -15.91 1.75
CA ASP A 261 17.51 -17.03 1.55
C ASP A 261 17.48 -17.89 2.80
N PHE A 262 16.27 -18.21 3.25
CA PHE A 262 16.05 -19.11 4.38
C PHE A 262 15.75 -20.51 3.86
N ALA A 263 16.16 -21.53 4.62
CA ALA A 263 15.82 -22.92 4.33
C ALA A 263 14.30 -23.08 4.40
N GLU A 264 13.73 -22.73 5.55
CA GLU A 264 12.29 -22.73 5.81
C GLU A 264 11.71 -21.31 5.85
N PRO A 265 10.41 -21.12 5.52
CA PRO A 265 9.73 -19.85 5.71
C PRO A 265 9.80 -19.38 7.17
N VAL A 266 9.99 -18.08 7.35
CA VAL A 266 10.07 -17.42 8.67
C VAL A 266 9.02 -16.32 8.75
N SER A 267 8.52 -16.04 9.95
CA SER A 267 7.54 -14.97 10.17
C SER A 267 8.18 -13.65 10.57
N ARG A 268 9.42 -13.64 11.06
CA ARG A 268 10.13 -12.45 11.52
C ARG A 268 11.63 -12.60 11.37
N THR A 269 12.30 -11.47 11.14
CA THR A 269 13.75 -11.37 11.24
C THR A 269 14.18 -9.95 11.56
N THR A 270 15.46 -9.79 11.87
CA THR A 270 16.12 -8.51 12.10
C THR A 270 17.31 -8.41 11.18
N ILE A 271 17.49 -7.24 10.56
CA ILE A 271 18.69 -6.88 9.83
C ILE A 271 19.47 -5.84 10.62
N THR A 272 20.79 -6.00 10.65
CA THR A 272 21.72 -4.99 11.18
C THR A 272 22.48 -4.40 9.99
N LEU A 273 22.46 -3.08 9.90
CA LEU A 273 23.06 -2.27 8.85
C LEU A 273 24.28 -1.58 9.44
N ASN A 274 25.44 -1.71 8.81
CA ASN A 274 26.66 -1.02 9.25
C ASN A 274 27.31 -0.26 8.11
N GLY A 275 27.64 0.99 8.37
CA GLY A 275 28.20 1.94 7.41
C GLY A 275 27.14 2.87 6.84
N MET A 276 27.57 3.73 5.93
CA MET A 276 26.71 4.74 5.33
C MET A 276 26.15 4.27 3.99
N ALA A 277 24.83 4.29 3.84
CA ALA A 277 24.13 3.97 2.59
C ALA A 277 22.67 4.47 2.60
N GLU A 278 22.05 4.51 1.42
CA GLU A 278 20.60 4.66 1.30
C GLU A 278 19.94 3.29 1.17
N VAL A 279 18.94 3.01 1.99
CA VAL A 279 18.09 1.81 1.89
C VAL A 279 16.74 2.20 1.30
N TYR A 280 16.40 1.63 0.15
CA TYR A 280 15.21 1.97 -0.63
C TYR A 280 14.01 1.06 -0.34
N GLY A 281 14.23 -0.04 0.35
CA GLY A 281 13.17 -0.98 0.71
C GLY A 281 13.71 -2.32 1.18
N ILE A 282 12.84 -3.06 1.85
CA ILE A 282 13.10 -4.41 2.32
C ILE A 282 12.02 -5.30 1.70
N SER A 283 12.43 -6.23 0.85
CA SER A 283 11.55 -7.22 0.25
C SER A 283 11.42 -8.43 1.16
N LEU A 284 10.19 -8.81 1.48
CA LEU A 284 9.82 -10.02 2.21
C LEU A 284 8.99 -10.90 1.27
N SER A 285 9.60 -11.91 0.66
CA SER A 285 8.97 -12.70 -0.41
C SER A 285 9.27 -14.20 -0.32
N GLY A 286 8.61 -14.98 -1.17
CA GLY A 286 9.05 -16.33 -1.53
C GLY A 286 10.28 -16.33 -2.44
N LYS A 287 10.82 -17.52 -2.71
CA LYS A 287 11.88 -17.74 -3.71
C LYS A 287 11.37 -17.72 -5.15
N ASN A 288 10.08 -17.95 -5.33
CA ASN A 288 9.30 -18.02 -6.56
C ASN A 288 7.88 -17.46 -6.32
N GLY A 289 7.05 -17.46 -7.36
CA GLY A 289 5.66 -17.00 -7.32
C GLY A 289 5.51 -15.48 -7.36
N ILE A 290 4.39 -15.00 -6.81
CA ILE A 290 4.00 -13.59 -6.85
C ILE A 290 4.36 -12.87 -5.55
N SER A 291 4.86 -11.65 -5.71
CA SER A 291 5.10 -10.69 -4.64
C SER A 291 4.37 -9.39 -4.97
N VAL A 292 3.41 -8.98 -4.14
CA VAL A 292 2.68 -7.72 -4.34
C VAL A 292 3.06 -6.72 -3.26
N SER A 293 3.59 -5.55 -3.65
CA SER A 293 3.97 -4.48 -2.73
C SER A 293 2.91 -3.39 -2.72
N ASN A 294 2.56 -2.90 -1.53
CA ASN A 294 1.61 -1.82 -1.35
C ASN A 294 2.34 -0.48 -1.21
N VAL A 295 2.03 0.50 -2.05
CA VAL A 295 2.65 1.84 -2.02
C VAL A 295 1.56 2.91 -1.89
N PRO A 296 1.02 3.11 -0.68
CA PRO A 296 0.06 4.18 -0.43
C PRO A 296 0.76 5.54 -0.39
N MET A 297 0.25 6.48 -1.19
CA MET A 297 0.69 7.86 -1.25
C MET A 297 -0.47 8.78 -0.88
N ARG A 298 -0.50 9.28 0.36
CA ARG A 298 -1.43 10.36 0.71
C ARG A 298 -1.11 11.60 -0.13
N GLY A 299 -2.12 12.09 -0.84
CA GLY A 299 -2.15 13.42 -1.43
C GLY A 299 -2.18 14.51 -0.39
#